data_AF-A0A957LSH3-F1
#
_entry.id   AF-A0A957LSH3-F1
#
_cell.length_a   1.000
_cell.length_b   1.000
_cell.length_c   1.000
_cell.angle_alpha   90.00
_cell.angle_beta   90.00
_cell.angle_gamma   90.00
#
_symmetry.space_group_name_H-M   'P 1'
#
loop_
_entity.id
_entity.type
_entity.pdbx_description
1 polymer ?
#
loop_
_entity_poly.entity_id
_entity_poly.type
_entity_poly.pdbx_seq_one_letter_code
_entity_poly.pdbx_strand_id
1 'polypeptide(L)'
;MWAFLRIMLSATLTAIAVPFYLRWGADQAERQVDKMQKAVHFTPGAESPITPEVVAGAGGLAISHFAVGRLLGLRWWQAVLSLAAGASIGTGVFLYRMMAEE
;
A
#
# COMPACT_ATOMS: atom_id res chain seq x y z
N MET A 1 23.67 8.11 -15.06
CA MET A 1 22.37 7.89 -15.76
C MET A 1 21.70 6.57 -15.35
N TRP A 2 22.39 5.42 -15.41
CA TRP A 2 21.82 4.10 -15.07
C TRP A 2 21.26 3.97 -13.64
N ALA A 3 21.92 4.53 -12.63
CA ALA A 3 21.43 4.50 -11.25
C ALA A 3 20.09 5.22 -11.09
N PHE A 4 19.94 6.38 -11.73
CA PHE A 4 18.70 7.14 -11.71
C PHE A 4 17.54 6.36 -12.33
N LEU A 5 17.76 5.73 -13.50
CA LEU A 5 16.75 4.92 -14.17
C LEU A 5 16.26 3.75 -13.31
N ARG A 6 17.17 3.08 -12.60
CA ARG A 6 16.82 1.98 -11.67
C ARG A 6 15.99 2.46 -10.48
N ILE A 7 16.33 3.61 -9.92
CA ILE A 7 15.58 4.24 -8.82
C ILE A 7 14.18 4.63 -9.30
N MET A 8 14.09 5.28 -10.47
CA MET A 8 12.80 5.67 -11.06
C MET A 8 11.94 4.44 -11.34
N LEU A 9 12.48 3.40 -11.95
CA LEU A 9 11.75 2.16 -12.19
C LEU A 9 11.21 1.54 -10.89
N SER A 10 12.04 1.46 -9.85
CA SER A 10 11.65 0.97 -8.53
C SER A 10 10.51 1.81 -7.92
N ALA A 11 10.61 3.14 -8.00
CA ALA A 11 9.58 4.04 -7.50
C ALA A 11 8.28 3.96 -8.31
N THR A 12 8.36 3.87 -9.65
CA THR A 12 7.20 3.76 -10.54
C THR A 12 6.43 2.47 -10.29
N LEU A 13 7.11 1.33 -10.13
CA LEU A 13 6.45 0.06 -9.82
C LEU A 13 5.66 0.15 -8.51
N THR A 14 6.25 0.74 -7.47
CA THR A 14 5.54 1.02 -6.20
C THR A 14 4.37 1.96 -6.40
N ALA A 15 4.56 3.06 -7.13
CA ALA A 15 3.51 4.05 -7.37
C ALA A 15 2.30 3.48 -8.11
N ILE A 16 2.52 2.48 -8.97
CA ILE A 16 1.45 1.73 -9.64
C ILE A 16 0.78 0.78 -8.65
N ALA A 17 1.55 0.03 -7.85
CA ALA A 17 1.00 -1.00 -6.96
C ALA A 17 0.19 -0.43 -5.77
N VAL A 18 0.63 0.68 -5.20
CA VAL A 18 0.04 1.31 -4.01
C VAL A 18 -1.46 1.64 -4.15
N PRO A 19 -1.94 2.30 -5.23
CA PRO A 19 -3.38 2.61 -5.34
C PRO A 19 -4.25 1.35 -5.40
N PHE A 20 -3.79 0.25 -6.02
CA PHE A 20 -4.52 -1.02 -6.01
C PHE A 20 -4.60 -1.62 -4.61
N TYR A 21 -3.50 -1.58 -3.86
CA TYR A 21 -3.48 -2.04 -2.48
C TYR A 21 -4.37 -1.20 -1.57
N LEU A 22 -4.33 0.13 -1.70
CA LEU A 22 -5.18 1.02 -0.91
C LEU A 22 -6.66 0.78 -1.19
N ARG A 23 -7.03 0.59 -2.47
CA ARG A 23 -8.41 0.25 -2.83
C ARG A 23 -8.84 -1.09 -2.24
N TRP A 24 -8.03 -2.13 -2.44
CA TRP A 24 -8.31 -3.44 -1.88
C TRP A 24 -8.38 -3.41 -0.34
N GLY A 25 -7.49 -2.67 0.32
CA GLY A 25 -7.47 -2.52 1.77
C GLY A 25 -8.69 -1.78 2.31
N ALA A 26 -9.18 -0.76 1.58
CA ALA A 26 -10.43 -0.09 1.90
C ALA A 26 -11.62 -1.06 1.81
N ASP A 27 -11.68 -1.90 0.77
CA ASP A 27 -12.73 -2.92 0.63
C ASP A 27 -12.69 -3.96 1.78
N GLN A 28 -11.49 -4.33 2.27
CA GLN A 28 -11.36 -5.22 3.43
C GLN A 28 -11.86 -4.55 4.72
N ALA A 29 -11.51 -3.27 4.92
CA ALA A 29 -11.92 -2.51 6.09
C ALA A 29 -13.44 -2.33 6.13
N GLU A 30 -14.07 -2.02 5.01
CA GLU A 30 -15.53 -1.89 4.90
C GLU A 30 -16.24 -3.20 5.26
N ARG A 31 -15.76 -4.34 4.73
CA ARG A 31 -16.30 -5.67 5.10
C ARG A 31 -16.15 -5.97 6.58
N GLN A 32 -15.05 -5.55 7.21
CA GLN A 32 -14.84 -5.70 8.65
C GLN A 32 -15.84 -4.84 9.44
N VAL A 33 -15.99 -3.56 9.06
CA VAL A 33 -16.95 -2.65 9.69
C VAL A 33 -18.37 -3.21 9.58
N ASP A 34 -18.77 -3.71 8.41
CA ASP A 34 -20.06 -4.38 8.22
C ASP A 34 -20.26 -5.59 9.14
N LYS A 35 -19.21 -6.39 9.33
CA LYS A 35 -19.23 -7.54 10.25
C LYS A 35 -19.39 -7.07 11.70
N MET A 36 -18.64 -6.05 12.11
CA MET A 36 -18.73 -5.46 13.45
C MET A 36 -20.12 -4.86 13.71
N GLN A 37 -20.70 -4.18 12.72
CA GLN A 37 -22.05 -3.61 12.79
C GLN A 37 -23.14 -4.69 12.87
N LYS A 38 -22.96 -5.85 12.23
CA LYS A 38 -23.88 -6.99 12.38
C LYS A 38 -23.72 -7.69 13.73
N ALA A 39 -22.54 -7.61 14.34
CA ALA A 39 -22.21 -8.22 15.64
C ALA A 39 -22.55 -7.32 16.86
N VAL A 40 -23.28 -6.21 16.66
CA VAL A 40 -23.57 -5.17 17.68
C VAL A 40 -24.28 -5.70 18.93
N HIS A 41 -24.90 -6.88 18.88
CA HIS A 41 -25.47 -7.51 20.07
C HIS A 41 -24.44 -8.04 21.08
N PHE A 42 -23.17 -8.26 20.69
CA PHE A 42 -22.21 -8.98 21.55
C PHE A 42 -20.97 -8.21 22.01
N THR A 43 -20.41 -7.24 21.26
CA THR A 43 -19.43 -6.23 21.79
C THR A 43 -18.99 -5.26 20.67
N PRO A 44 -19.58 -4.06 20.55
CA PRO A 44 -19.11 -3.06 19.60
C PRO A 44 -17.66 -2.65 19.88
N GLY A 45 -16.80 -2.66 18.86
CA GLY A 45 -15.42 -2.16 18.95
C GLY A 45 -14.35 -3.14 19.47
N ALA A 46 -14.69 -4.42 19.68
CA ALA A 46 -13.70 -5.41 20.12
C ALA A 46 -12.75 -5.87 18.99
N GLU A 47 -13.20 -5.86 17.74
CA GLU A 47 -12.37 -6.20 16.57
C GLU A 47 -11.76 -4.94 15.93
N SER A 48 -10.54 -5.05 15.41
CA SER A 48 -9.86 -3.96 14.70
C SER A 48 -10.43 -3.82 13.28
N PRO A 49 -10.71 -2.58 12.81
CA PRO A 49 -11.12 -2.35 11.42
C PRO A 49 -9.99 -2.64 10.43
N ILE A 50 -8.73 -2.61 10.88
CA ILE A 50 -7.57 -3.05 10.10
C ILE A 50 -7.41 -4.55 10.32
N THR A 51 -7.60 -5.32 9.27
CA THR A 51 -7.47 -6.78 9.33
C THR A 51 -6.01 -7.23 9.24
N PRO A 52 -5.67 -8.43 9.77
CA PRO A 52 -4.35 -9.01 9.60
C PRO A 52 -3.92 -9.15 8.12
N GLU A 53 -4.86 -9.39 7.21
CA GLU A 53 -4.61 -9.49 5.77
C GLU A 53 -4.14 -8.15 5.19
N VAL A 54 -4.69 -7.02 5.65
CA VAL A 54 -4.25 -5.69 5.22
C VAL A 54 -2.80 -5.44 5.65
N VAL A 55 -2.45 -5.81 6.89
CA VAL A 55 -1.08 -5.71 7.41
C VAL A 55 -0.12 -6.63 6.65
N ALA A 56 -0.54 -7.87 6.39
CA ALA A 56 0.24 -8.81 5.59
C ALA A 56 0.45 -8.31 4.15
N GLY A 57 -0.56 -7.69 3.54
CA GLY A 57 -0.45 -7.06 2.23
C GLY A 57 0.56 -5.90 2.21
N ALA A 58 0.56 -5.05 3.25
CA ALA A 58 1.54 -3.98 3.40
C ALA A 58 2.97 -4.54 3.51
N GLY A 59 3.14 -5.58 4.34
CA GLY A 59 4.41 -6.30 4.48
C GLY A 59 4.86 -6.93 3.16
N GLY A 60 3.94 -7.56 2.43
CA GLY A 60 4.18 -8.12 1.10
C GLY A 60 4.70 -7.08 0.12
N LEU A 61 4.03 -5.92 0.02
CA LEU A 61 4.49 -4.82 -0.83
C LEU A 61 5.87 -4.31 -0.45
N ALA A 62 6.15 -4.12 0.84
CA ALA A 62 7.45 -3.68 1.31
C ALA A 62 8.55 -4.70 0.94
N ILE A 63 8.31 -5.99 1.23
CA ILE A 63 9.26 -7.08 0.92
C ILE A 63 9.49 -7.16 -0.59
N SER A 64 8.44 -7.15 -1.40
CA SER A 64 8.53 -7.17 -2.86
C SER A 64 9.29 -5.97 -3.40
N HIS A 65 9.04 -4.76 -2.87
CA HIS A 65 9.78 -3.57 -3.25
C HIS A 65 11.29 -3.73 -2.97
N PHE A 66 11.66 -4.20 -1.78
CA PHE A 66 13.06 -4.40 -1.45
C PHE A 66 13.70 -5.52 -2.27
N ALA A 67 12.97 -6.59 -2.59
CA ALA A 67 13.43 -7.64 -3.49
C ALA A 67 13.72 -7.10 -4.90
N VAL A 68 12.78 -6.34 -5.49
CA VAL A 68 12.98 -5.65 -6.78
C VAL A 68 14.15 -4.67 -6.70
N GLY A 69 14.25 -3.89 -5.62
CA GLY A 69 15.36 -2.97 -5.39
C GLY A 69 16.71 -3.68 -5.35
N ARG A 70 16.80 -4.88 -4.74
CA ARG A 70 18.03 -5.70 -4.77
C ARG A 70 18.33 -6.21 -6.18
N LEU A 71 17.32 -6.69 -6.92
CA LEU A 71 17.48 -7.15 -8.31
C LEU A 71 17.99 -6.03 -9.23
N LEU A 72 17.57 -4.79 -8.98
CA LEU A 72 18.04 -3.61 -9.70
C LEU A 72 19.42 -3.10 -9.22
N GLY A 73 20.01 -3.73 -8.20
CA GLY A 73 21.29 -3.33 -7.63
C GLY A 73 21.24 -2.01 -6.86
N LEU A 74 20.10 -1.68 -6.24
CA LEU A 74 19.93 -0.49 -5.42
C LEU A 74 20.54 -0.67 -4.03
N ARG A 75 21.25 0.37 -3.57
CA ARG A 75 21.69 0.48 -2.18
C ARG A 75 20.47 0.57 -1.26
N TRP A 76 20.63 0.19 0.01
CA TRP A 76 19.53 0.21 0.98
C TRP A 76 18.78 1.55 1.03
N TRP A 77 19.51 2.66 1.16
CA TRP A 77 18.92 4.00 1.17
C TRP A 77 18.23 4.40 -0.14
N GLN A 78 18.74 3.94 -1.29
CA GLN A 78 18.08 4.20 -2.58
C GLN A 78 16.73 3.48 -2.67
N ALA A 79 16.66 2.24 -2.18
CA ALA A 79 15.41 1.50 -2.09
C ALA A 79 14.42 2.20 -1.15
N VAL A 80 14.85 2.57 0.07
CA VAL A 80 13.99 3.32 1.03
C VAL A 80 13.44 4.61 0.41
N LEU A 81 14.29 5.42 -0.23
CA LEU A 81 13.85 6.66 -0.87
C LEU A 81 12.90 6.40 -2.03
N SER A 82 13.14 5.36 -2.85
CA SER A 82 12.25 5.00 -3.95
C SER A 82 10.91 4.45 -3.46
N LEU A 83 10.90 3.72 -2.34
CA LEU A 83 9.69 3.26 -1.67
C LEU A 83 8.86 4.44 -1.22
N ALA A 84 9.48 5.38 -0.48
CA ALA A 84 8.80 6.57 0.03
C ALA A 84 8.23 7.41 -1.12
N ALA A 85 9.03 7.71 -2.14
CA ALA A 85 8.58 8.48 -3.30
C ALA A 85 7.44 7.79 -4.05
N GLY A 86 7.58 6.49 -4.33
CA GLY A 86 6.56 5.70 -5.01
C GLY A 86 5.27 5.60 -4.20
N ALA A 87 5.37 5.37 -2.89
CA ALA A 87 4.23 5.32 -1.98
C ALA A 87 3.49 6.66 -1.90
N SER A 88 4.22 7.77 -1.73
CA SER A 88 3.61 9.11 -1.72
C SER A 88 2.87 9.42 -3.02
N ILE A 89 3.48 9.12 -4.17
CA ILE A 89 2.84 9.32 -5.49
C ILE A 89 1.61 8.43 -5.64
N GLY A 90 1.73 7.13 -5.35
CA GLY A 90 0.64 6.18 -5.48
C GLY A 90 -0.55 6.50 -4.56
N THR A 91 -0.27 6.91 -3.33
CA THR A 91 -1.31 7.42 -2.40
C THR A 91 -1.95 8.69 -2.94
N GLY A 92 -1.16 9.64 -3.45
CA GLY A 92 -1.70 10.84 -4.08
C GLY A 92 -2.62 10.54 -5.26
N VAL A 93 -2.26 9.57 -6.11
CA VAL A 93 -3.09 9.11 -7.23
C VAL A 93 -4.38 8.47 -6.73
N PHE A 94 -4.32 7.64 -5.69
CA PHE A 94 -5.51 7.04 -5.08
C PHE A 94 -6.47 8.11 -4.56
N LEU A 95 -5.98 9.07 -3.77
CA LEU A 95 -6.79 10.15 -3.21
C LEU A 95 -7.38 11.04 -4.31
N TYR A 96 -6.58 11.37 -5.34
CA TYR A 96 -7.06 12.15 -6.47
C TYR A 96 -8.21 11.47 -7.20
N ARG A 97 -8.11 10.15 -7.44
CA ARG A 97 -9.21 9.39 -8.06
C ARG A 97 -10.44 9.33 -7.18
N MET A 98 -10.26 9.08 -5.88
CA MET A 98 -11.36 9.06 -4.92
C MET A 98 -12.15 10.38 -4.93
N MET A 99 -11.45 11.53 -4.89
CA MET A 99 -12.09 12.85 -4.94
C MET A 99 -12.70 13.20 -6.31
N ALA A 100 -12.28 12.54 -7.38
CA ALA A 100 -12.83 12.76 -8.73
C ALA A 100 -14.05 11.88 -9.03
N GLU A 101 -14.23 10.79 -8.28
CA GLU A 101 -15.36 9.87 -8.36
C GLU A 101 -16.52 10.27 -7.42
N GLU A 102 -16.25 11.13 -6.43
CA GLU A 102 -17.25 11.82 -5.57
C GLU A 102 -17.90 13.02 -6.27
#